data_AF-A0A317HIC8-F1
#
_entry.id   AF-A0A317HIC8-F1
#
_cell.length_a   1.000
_cell.length_b   1.000
_cell.length_c   1.000
_cell.angle_alpha   90.00
_cell.angle_beta   90.00
_cell.angle_gamma   90.00
#
_symmetry.space_group_name_H-M   'P 1'
#
loop_
_entity.id
_entity.type
_entity.pdbx_description
1 polymer ?
#
loop_
_entity_poly.entity_id
_entity_poly.type
_entity_poly.pdbx_seq_one_letter_code
_entity_poly.pdbx_strand_id
1 'polypeptide(L)'
;MTENYLNADYRLRSWFLTTDHKRVAILFAGTITAFFFIGGAAATLIRLELATPAGDLVSSDLYNRLFTMHGVIMVWFFLIPSI
;
A
#
# COMPACT_ATOMS: atom_id res chain seq x y z
N MET A 1 -32.05 -5.67 -14.79
CA MET A 1 -30.89 -6.30 -14.12
C MET A 1 -30.20 -5.24 -13.29
N THR A 2 -29.84 -5.53 -12.05
CA THR A 2 -29.03 -4.61 -11.22
C THR A 2 -27.60 -4.62 -11.72
N GLU A 3 -26.96 -3.45 -11.81
CA GLU A 3 -25.52 -3.37 -12.10
C GLU A 3 -24.74 -4.09 -10.99
N ASN A 4 -23.79 -4.93 -11.41
CA ASN A 4 -22.94 -5.73 -10.54
C ASN A 4 -21.53 -5.82 -11.16
N TYR A 5 -20.55 -6.29 -10.38
CA TYR A 5 -19.15 -6.32 -10.81
C TYR A 5 -18.86 -7.03 -12.15
N LEU A 6 -19.76 -7.91 -12.61
CA LEU A 6 -19.68 -8.62 -13.89
C LEU A 6 -20.20 -7.84 -15.10
N ASN A 7 -21.20 -6.98 -14.91
CA ASN A 7 -21.94 -6.34 -16.02
C ASN A 7 -21.89 -4.82 -15.99
N ALA A 8 -21.23 -4.22 -15.00
CA ALA A 8 -21.14 -2.78 -14.86
C ALA A 8 -20.05 -2.17 -15.75
N ASP A 9 -20.27 -0.93 -16.18
CA ASP A 9 -19.39 -0.19 -17.09
C ASP A 9 -17.95 -0.05 -16.55
N TYR A 10 -16.98 0.04 -17.46
CA TYR A 10 -15.54 0.13 -17.16
C TYR A 10 -15.03 1.57 -17.00
N ARG A 11 -15.91 2.56 -17.13
CA ARG A 11 -15.55 3.96 -16.92
C ARG A 11 -15.09 4.22 -15.49
N LEU A 12 -14.07 5.09 -15.33
CA LEU A 12 -13.54 5.48 -14.03
C LEU A 12 -14.63 5.94 -13.05
N ARG A 13 -15.59 6.73 -13.54
CA ARG A 13 -16.72 7.20 -12.72
C ARG A 13 -17.55 6.05 -12.13
N SER A 14 -17.73 4.95 -12.86
CA SER A 14 -18.49 3.78 -12.39
C SER A 14 -17.77 3.08 -11.25
N TRP A 15 -16.44 2.98 -11.32
CA TRP A 15 -15.63 2.35 -10.27
C TRP A 15 -15.53 3.20 -9.00
N PHE A 16 -15.31 4.51 -9.11
CA PHE A 16 -15.16 5.38 -7.92
C PHE A 16 -16.48 5.64 -7.17
N LEU A 17 -17.63 5.53 -7.85
CA LEU A 17 -18.95 5.77 -7.25
C LEU A 17 -19.77 4.48 -7.06
N THR A 18 -19.12 3.31 -7.14
CA THR A 18 -19.78 2.01 -7.01
C THR A 18 -20.32 1.79 -5.59
N THR A 19 -21.49 1.14 -5.49
CA THR A 19 -22.05 0.64 -4.23
C THR A 19 -21.94 -0.88 -4.09
N ASP A 20 -21.47 -1.59 -5.13
CA ASP A 20 -21.21 -3.04 -5.07
C ASP A 20 -19.95 -3.32 -4.22
N HIS A 21 -20.14 -3.98 -3.06
CA HIS A 21 -19.06 -4.33 -2.13
C HIS A 21 -17.98 -5.21 -2.74
N LYS A 22 -18.28 -5.99 -3.80
CA LYS A 22 -17.26 -6.79 -4.51
C LYS A 22 -16.33 -5.91 -5.34
N ARG A 23 -16.85 -4.84 -5.96
CA ARG A 23 -16.01 -3.86 -6.66
C ARG A 23 -15.15 -3.07 -5.67
N VAL A 24 -15.71 -2.69 -4.53
CA VAL A 24 -14.95 -2.06 -3.44
C VAL A 24 -13.82 -2.99 -2.97
N ALA A 25 -14.10 -4.28 -2.75
CA ALA A 25 -13.08 -5.24 -2.37
C ALA A 25 -11.93 -5.35 -3.39
N ILE A 26 -12.23 -5.32 -4.70
CA ILE A 26 -11.20 -5.31 -5.75
C ILE A 26 -10.34 -4.03 -5.70
N LEU A 27 -10.97 -2.87 -5.50
CA LEU A 27 -10.26 -1.60 -5.35
C LEU A 27 -9.33 -1.62 -4.13
N PHE A 28 -9.80 -2.14 -3.00
CA PHE A 28 -8.98 -2.33 -1.80
C PHE A 28 -7.85 -3.33 -2.05
N ALA A 29 -8.11 -4.49 -2.66
CA ALA A 29 -7.09 -5.49 -2.99
C ALA A 29 -5.96 -4.90 -3.84
N GLY A 30 -6.28 -4.09 -4.86
CA GLY A 30 -5.27 -3.39 -5.64
C GLY A 30 -4.50 -2.34 -4.84
N THR A 31 -5.21 -1.54 -4.04
CA THR A 31 -4.64 -0.45 -3.25
C THR A 31 -3.70 -0.96 -2.14
N ILE A 32 -4.13 -1.94 -1.36
CA ILE A 32 -3.30 -2.55 -0.31
C ILE A 32 -2.07 -3.23 -0.90
N THR A 33 -2.20 -3.87 -2.08
CA THR A 33 -1.06 -4.49 -2.77
C THR A 33 -0.03 -3.44 -3.18
N ALA A 34 -0.47 -2.28 -3.67
CA ALA A 34 0.43 -1.17 -3.99
C ALA A 34 1.16 -0.65 -2.75
N PHE A 35 0.43 -0.39 -1.65
CA PHE A 35 1.03 0.07 -0.39
C PHE A 35 1.94 -0.96 0.27
N PHE A 36 1.64 -2.25 0.12
CA PHE A 36 2.52 -3.34 0.57
C PHE A 36 3.90 -3.25 -0.07
N PHE A 37 3.97 -3.02 -1.39
CA PHE A 37 5.26 -2.87 -2.07
C PHE A 37 5.97 -1.57 -1.69
N ILE A 38 5.24 -0.46 -1.47
CA ILE A 38 5.85 0.81 -1.03
C ILE A 38 6.42 0.67 0.39
N GLY A 39 5.63 0.15 1.34
CA GLY A 39 6.07 -0.09 2.70
C GLY A 39 7.18 -1.15 2.78
N GLY A 40 7.09 -2.20 1.96
CA GLY A 40 8.10 -3.23 1.80
C GLY A 40 9.42 -2.69 1.27
N ALA A 41 9.40 -1.81 0.27
CA ALA A 41 10.60 -1.17 -0.27
C ALA A 41 11.31 -0.31 0.80
N ALA A 42 10.55 0.46 1.60
CA ALA A 42 11.12 1.20 2.73
C ALA A 42 11.77 0.25 3.77
N ALA A 43 11.13 -0.89 4.07
CA ALA A 43 11.71 -1.92 4.95
C ALA A 43 12.98 -2.52 4.38
N THR A 44 13.03 -2.78 3.06
CA THR A 44 14.21 -3.28 2.38
C THR A 44 15.37 -2.29 2.49
N LEU A 45 15.13 -0.99 2.29
CA LEU A 45 16.18 0.03 2.44
C LEU A 45 16.72 0.09 3.88
N ILE A 46 15.85 0.01 4.89
CA ILE A 46 16.26 -0.07 6.30
C ILE A 46 17.15 -1.30 6.54
N ARG A 47 16.77 -2.46 5.99
CA ARG A 47 17.53 -3.71 6.13
C ARG A 47 18.86 -3.67 5.37
N LEU A 48 18.92 -2.98 4.24
CA LEU A 48 20.15 -2.80 3.47
C LEU A 48 21.14 -1.87 4.20
N GLU A 49 20.67 -0.77 4.80
CA GLU A 49 21.50 0.10 5.66
C GLU A 49 22.09 -0.68 6.85
N LEU A 50 21.30 -1.57 7.45
CA LEU A 50 21.74 -2.42 8.57
C LEU A 50 22.47 -3.69 8.14
N ALA A 51 22.76 -3.87 6.85
CA ALA A 51 23.43 -5.06 6.35
C ALA A 51 24.90 -5.12 6.77
N THR A 52 25.51 -3.97 7.06
CA THR A 52 26.84 -3.87 7.66
C THR A 52 26.82 -3.01 8.92
N PRO A 53 27.81 -3.15 9.83
CA PRO A 53 27.88 -2.31 11.02
C PRO A 53 28.19 -0.84 10.72
N ALA A 54 28.85 -0.55 9.59
CA ALA A 54 29.11 0.80 9.14
C ALA A 54 27.89 1.27 8.35
N GLY A 55 27.13 2.23 8.88
CA GLY A 55 26.01 2.82 8.15
C GLY A 55 26.51 3.66 6.97
N ASP A 56 26.37 3.14 5.75
CA ASP A 56 26.96 3.71 4.53
C ASP A 56 25.99 3.83 3.34
N LEU A 57 24.73 3.42 3.48
CA LEU A 57 23.72 3.49 2.42
C LEU A 57 22.89 4.78 2.49
N VAL A 58 22.42 5.16 3.68
CA VAL A 58 21.56 6.32 3.90
C VAL A 58 21.99 7.15 5.11
N SER A 59 21.69 8.45 5.10
CA SER A 59 21.92 9.30 6.27
C SER A 59 21.00 8.93 7.44
N SER A 60 21.42 9.22 8.67
CA SER A 60 20.64 8.91 9.87
C SER A 60 19.26 9.60 9.90
N ASP A 61 19.15 10.82 9.36
CA ASP A 61 17.85 11.50 9.22
C ASP A 61 16.93 10.79 8.21
N LEU A 62 17.48 10.35 7.07
CA LEU A 62 16.71 9.59 6.08
C LEU A 62 16.28 8.22 6.63
N TYR A 63 17.15 7.53 7.36
CA TYR A 63 16.82 6.26 8.03
C TYR A 63 15.60 6.42 8.96
N ASN A 64 15.61 7.43 9.82
CA ASN A 64 14.51 7.68 10.75
C ASN A 64 13.20 7.97 10.01
N ARG A 65 13.24 8.75 8.91
CA ARG A 65 12.06 9.00 8.08
C ARG A 65 11.56 7.73 7.40
N LEU A 66 12.46 6.91 6.83
CA LEU A 66 12.11 5.63 6.22
C LEU A 66 11.44 4.69 7.23
N PHE A 67 11.98 4.59 8.44
CA PHE A 67 11.41 3.77 9.51
C PHE A 67 10.00 4.23 9.90
N THR A 68 9.80 5.55 10.12
CA THR A 68 8.48 6.10 10.43
C THR A 68 7.50 5.89 9.28
N MET A 69 7.91 6.15 8.04
CA MET A 69 7.05 5.99 6.87
C MET A 69 6.67 4.52 6.63
N HIS A 70 7.61 3.58 6.80
CA HIS A 70 7.33 2.15 6.73
C HIS A 70 6.22 1.77 7.72
N GLY A 71 6.36 2.17 8.99
CA GLY A 71 5.37 1.86 10.02
C GLY A 71 3.99 2.45 9.73
N VAL A 72 3.93 3.74 9.36
CA VAL A 72 2.67 4.42 9.03
C VAL A 72 1.97 3.77 7.83
N ILE A 73 2.72 3.48 6.76
CA ILE A 73 2.18 2.84 5.55
C ILE A 73 1.66 1.44 5.87
N MET A 74 2.44 0.62 6.56
CA MET A 74 2.06 -0.77 6.82
C MET A 74 0.86 -0.88 7.77
N VAL A 75 0.76 -0.02 8.80
CA VAL A 75 -0.36 -0.08 9.75
C VAL A 75 -1.64 0.50 9.12
N TRP A 76 -1.57 1.73 8.61
CA TRP A 76 -2.77 2.48 8.23
C TRP A 76 -3.24 2.26 6.80
N PHE A 77 -2.33 1.94 5.88
CA PHE A 77 -2.65 1.83 4.44
C PHE A 77 -2.60 0.39 3.92
N PHE A 78 -2.05 -0.55 4.68
CA PHE A 78 -2.03 -1.98 4.35
C PHE A 78 -2.82 -2.83 5.36
N LEU A 79 -2.38 -2.89 6.61
CA LEU A 79 -2.92 -3.81 7.62
C LEU A 79 -4.40 -3.52 7.93
N ILE A 80 -4.74 -2.29 8.33
CA ILE A 80 -6.12 -1.94 8.69
C ILE A 80 -7.08 -2.11 7.48
N PRO A 81 -6.75 -1.67 6.26
CA PRO A 81 -7.63 -1.88 5.09
C PRO A 81 -7.71 -3.33 4.59
N SER A 82 -6.80 -4.21 5.01
CA SER A 82 -6.76 -5.60 4.55
C SER A 82 -7.74 -6.54 5.27
N ILE A 83 -8.28 -6.09 6.41
CA ILE A 83 -9.22 -6.84 7.26
C ILE A 83 -10.63 -6.25 7.17
#